data_AF-A0A2M8Y8X7-F1
#
_entry.id   AF-A0A2M8Y8X7-F1
#
_cell.length_a   1.000
_cell.length_b   1.000
_cell.length_c   1.000
_cell.angle_alpha   90.00
_cell.angle_beta   90.00
_cell.angle_gamma   90.00
#
_symmetry.space_group_name_H-M   'P 1'
#
loop_
_entity.id
_entity.type
_entity.pdbx_description
1 polymer ?
#
loop_
_entity_poly.entity_id
_entity_poly.type
_entity_poly.pdbx_seq_one_letter_code
_entity_poly.pdbx_strand_id
1 'polypeptide(L)'
;MGQYIKSAINTIYEGDNDHIVIGLTGRTGSGCSTVASILRSDLSELHHTLYKGDNPSSNDERKQKIIHRHLTKTWHPFQIIQVRSIITLLLIKNGVKKAVEFIKTATPEKEDAHSIARETLLELEFHCKDIYERKDPKQIIEFYTEYLPKKSDELKTRLGETVIVPLYQVFGSNIRFSGSPFDSKVKEGAFFSLVKYVHDVISELMICNQTLGRKSLIAVDALRNPLEAVFLQDRITNFHLVAVSCPDEQRLIRLALQNFSAKEIESIDSTEYANRDIEVESTYSMQDIQGCLQRADIYLSNPNGDSRVGKLTNLTNQITRLISLMKRPGIITPTALERCMQIAYTAKLNSGCISRQVGALITDNNFSVKAIGWNDTPHGHVPCNLRNRDDLLSGLDKIAFSNYEKNDEIYINNFKERNKRYIKIASTGRNVSYCFKSEFNSIYKTNNQVHTRSLHAEENAFLQISKYGGQGIYGGFLFTTASPCELCAKKAYQLGIRKIFYIDPYPGISIAHIIEGGESNPYMELFSGAIGRSFHKLYSPIMAYKDELNALAPEIVPKGIPA
;
A
#
# COMPACT_ATOMS: atom_id res chain seq x y z
N MET A 1 -15.83 -23.41 -35.17
CA MET A 1 -14.60 -22.96 -34.45
C MET A 1 -14.90 -21.79 -33.49
N GLY A 2 -15.72 -20.81 -33.89
CA GLY A 2 -16.07 -19.64 -33.06
C GLY A 2 -16.71 -19.95 -31.68
N GLN A 3 -17.62 -20.92 -31.57
CA GLN A 3 -18.24 -21.27 -30.27
C GLN A 3 -17.25 -21.86 -29.25
N TYR A 4 -16.28 -22.67 -29.70
CA TYR A 4 -15.26 -23.26 -28.83
C TYR A 4 -14.30 -22.19 -28.29
N ILE A 5 -13.81 -21.30 -29.17
CA ILE A 5 -12.93 -20.20 -28.78
C ILE A 5 -13.68 -19.22 -27.86
N LYS A 6 -14.93 -18.89 -28.18
CA LYS A 6 -15.79 -18.06 -27.31
C LYS A 6 -15.97 -18.67 -25.93
N SER A 7 -16.22 -19.98 -25.85
CA SER A 7 -16.31 -20.68 -24.56
C SER A 7 -14.99 -20.62 -23.80
N ALA A 8 -13.86 -20.85 -24.46
CA ALA A 8 -12.54 -20.79 -23.82
C ALA A 8 -12.21 -19.38 -23.30
N ILE A 9 -12.50 -18.33 -24.09
CA ILE A 9 -12.33 -16.93 -23.68
C ILE A 9 -13.21 -16.63 -22.47
N ASN A 10 -14.49 -17.02 -22.51
CA ASN A 10 -15.40 -16.82 -21.40
C ASN A 10 -14.91 -17.51 -20.13
N THR A 11 -14.44 -18.76 -20.20
CA THR A 11 -13.91 -19.48 -19.02
C THR A 11 -12.72 -18.77 -18.37
N ILE A 12 -11.79 -18.23 -19.17
CA ILE A 12 -10.62 -17.50 -18.64
C ILE A 12 -11.06 -16.22 -17.93
N TYR A 13 -11.99 -15.46 -18.53
CA TYR A 13 -12.48 -14.21 -17.95
C TYR A 13 -13.46 -14.44 -16.80
N GLU A 14 -14.29 -15.48 -16.81
CA GLU A 14 -15.21 -15.83 -15.72
C GLU A 14 -14.43 -16.24 -14.47
N GLY A 15 -13.33 -16.99 -14.60
CA GLY A 15 -12.47 -17.35 -13.47
C GLY A 15 -11.79 -16.15 -12.79
N ASP A 16 -11.18 -15.24 -13.57
CA ASP A 16 -10.40 -14.13 -12.99
C ASP A 16 -11.25 -12.90 -12.62
N ASN A 17 -12.32 -12.59 -13.38
CA ASN A 17 -13.14 -11.38 -13.14
C ASN A 17 -14.18 -11.54 -12.03
N ASP A 18 -14.42 -12.78 -11.60
CA ASP A 18 -15.38 -13.10 -10.56
C ASP A 18 -14.76 -13.15 -9.17
N HIS A 19 -13.42 -13.04 -9.06
CA HIS A 19 -12.71 -13.03 -7.79
C HIS A 19 -11.72 -11.87 -7.73
N ILE A 20 -12.12 -10.74 -7.13
CA ILE A 20 -11.26 -9.58 -6.91
C ILE A 20 -11.21 -9.28 -5.42
N VAL A 21 -9.99 -9.19 -4.86
CA VAL A 21 -9.79 -8.81 -3.47
C VAL A 21 -8.93 -7.55 -3.38
N ILE A 22 -9.43 -6.55 -2.69
CA ILE A 22 -8.71 -5.27 -2.48
C ILE A 22 -8.36 -5.15 -0.99
N GLY A 23 -7.08 -4.98 -0.68
CA GLY A 23 -6.64 -4.54 0.64
C GLY A 23 -6.49 -3.02 0.65
N LEU A 24 -7.26 -2.31 1.47
CA LEU A 24 -7.08 -0.87 1.64
C LEU A 24 -6.04 -0.60 2.72
N THR A 25 -5.18 0.38 2.50
CA THR A 25 -4.22 0.89 3.49
C THR A 25 -4.04 2.38 3.35
N GLY A 26 -3.74 3.06 4.44
CA GLY A 26 -3.59 4.51 4.47
C GLY A 26 -3.63 5.05 5.88
N ARG A 27 -3.16 6.28 6.05
CA ARG A 27 -3.16 6.98 7.33
C ARG A 27 -4.56 7.19 7.85
N THR A 28 -4.73 7.29 9.16
CA THR A 28 -6.01 7.70 9.72
C THR A 28 -6.39 9.09 9.17
N GLY A 29 -7.62 9.23 8.67
CA GLY A 29 -8.09 10.45 7.97
C GLY A 29 -7.79 10.53 6.46
N SER A 30 -7.02 9.60 5.89
CA SER A 30 -6.71 9.56 4.44
C SER A 30 -7.92 9.24 3.56
N GLY A 31 -8.86 8.45 4.09
CA GLY A 31 -10.11 8.09 3.43
C GLY A 31 -10.23 6.64 2.96
N CYS A 32 -9.55 5.69 3.60
CA CYS A 32 -9.76 4.25 3.34
C CYS A 32 -11.26 3.87 3.44
N SER A 33 -11.94 4.27 4.52
CA SER A 33 -13.37 4.01 4.66
C SER A 33 -14.24 4.75 3.64
N THR A 34 -13.77 5.89 3.09
CA THR A 34 -14.44 6.57 1.96
C THR A 34 -14.35 5.72 0.69
N VAL A 35 -13.18 5.15 0.40
CA VAL A 35 -13.00 4.21 -0.72
C VAL A 35 -13.86 2.96 -0.52
N ALA A 36 -13.88 2.39 0.69
CA ALA A 36 -14.73 1.25 1.02
C ALA A 36 -16.23 1.55 0.82
N SER A 37 -16.68 2.76 1.20
CA SER A 37 -18.05 3.21 0.94
C SER A 37 -18.37 3.28 -0.55
N ILE A 38 -17.48 3.84 -1.37
CA ILE A 38 -17.68 3.91 -2.83
C ILE A 38 -17.72 2.52 -3.45
N LEU A 39 -16.85 1.61 -3.00
CA LEU A 39 -16.82 0.22 -3.48
C LEU A 39 -18.09 -0.55 -3.11
N ARG A 40 -18.72 -0.24 -1.96
CA ARG A 40 -19.99 -0.84 -1.51
C ARG A 40 -21.22 -0.28 -2.23
N SER A 41 -21.12 0.89 -2.85
CA SER A 41 -22.25 1.55 -3.49
C SER A 41 -22.70 0.88 -4.79
N ASP A 42 -24.01 0.92 -5.03
CA ASP A 42 -24.59 0.54 -6.31
C ASP A 42 -24.18 1.51 -7.43
N LEU A 43 -24.24 1.05 -8.68
CA LEU A 43 -23.85 1.85 -9.85
C LEU A 43 -24.60 3.19 -9.94
N SER A 44 -25.87 3.23 -9.52
CA SER A 44 -26.70 4.45 -9.53
C SER A 44 -26.25 5.51 -8.51
N GLU A 45 -25.52 5.11 -7.48
CA GLU A 45 -25.01 5.99 -6.42
C GLU A 45 -23.59 6.49 -6.72
N LEU A 46 -22.92 5.94 -7.75
CA LEU A 46 -21.57 6.35 -8.11
C LEU A 46 -21.55 7.73 -8.76
N HIS A 47 -21.07 8.72 -8.02
CA HIS A 47 -20.85 10.07 -8.52
C HIS A 47 -19.50 10.15 -9.26
N HIS A 48 -19.52 9.98 -10.59
CA HIS A 48 -18.33 10.03 -11.44
C HIS A 48 -18.50 11.01 -12.62
N THR A 49 -17.40 11.54 -13.15
CA THR A 49 -17.38 12.51 -14.26
C THR A 49 -16.73 11.99 -15.53
N LEU A 50 -16.49 10.68 -15.63
CA LEU A 50 -16.03 10.02 -16.86
C LEU A 50 -16.79 10.51 -18.10
N TYR A 51 -16.05 10.87 -19.15
CA TYR A 51 -16.61 11.34 -20.42
C TYR A 51 -17.62 10.35 -21.04
N LYS A 52 -18.79 10.85 -21.43
CA LYS A 52 -19.90 10.05 -22.01
C LYS A 52 -20.32 10.50 -23.41
N GLY A 53 -19.80 11.63 -23.89
CA GLY A 53 -20.22 12.25 -25.15
C GLY A 53 -19.79 11.48 -26.41
N ASP A 54 -20.23 11.93 -27.57
CA ASP A 54 -19.93 11.25 -28.84
C ASP A 54 -18.57 11.60 -29.44
N ASN A 55 -18.11 12.83 -29.20
CA ASN A 55 -16.94 13.43 -29.85
C ASN A 55 -15.84 13.79 -28.84
N PRO A 56 -15.06 12.81 -28.35
CA PRO A 56 -14.00 13.08 -27.39
C PRO A 56 -12.89 13.93 -28.01
N SER A 57 -12.49 14.98 -27.30
CA SER A 57 -11.45 15.95 -27.69
C SER A 57 -10.04 15.37 -27.61
N SER A 58 -9.83 14.35 -26.76
CA SER A 58 -8.51 13.80 -26.46
C SER A 58 -8.50 12.27 -26.35
N ASN A 59 -7.30 11.68 -26.31
CA ASN A 59 -7.16 10.24 -26.03
C ASN A 59 -7.55 9.90 -24.59
N ASP A 60 -7.40 10.83 -23.64
CA ASP A 60 -7.84 10.62 -22.26
C ASP A 60 -9.36 10.51 -22.18
N GLU A 61 -10.09 11.42 -22.82
CA GLU A 61 -11.56 11.34 -22.91
C GLU A 61 -12.03 10.05 -23.63
N ARG A 62 -11.30 9.58 -24.64
CA ARG A 62 -11.58 8.28 -25.28
C ARG A 62 -11.42 7.13 -24.30
N LYS A 63 -10.36 7.13 -23.49
CA LYS A 63 -10.16 6.12 -22.42
C LYS A 63 -11.29 6.20 -21.40
N GLN A 64 -11.66 7.39 -20.94
CA GLN A 64 -12.77 7.57 -20.00
C GLN A 64 -14.10 7.07 -20.57
N LYS A 65 -14.37 7.29 -21.87
CA LYS A 65 -15.55 6.76 -22.57
C LYS A 65 -15.58 5.24 -22.60
N ILE A 66 -14.44 4.60 -22.86
CA ILE A 66 -14.31 3.13 -22.83
C ILE A 66 -14.60 2.61 -21.43
N ILE A 67 -13.99 3.22 -20.40
CA ILE A 67 -14.21 2.86 -19.00
C ILE A 67 -15.69 3.03 -18.63
N HIS A 68 -16.33 4.14 -19.00
CA HIS A 68 -17.75 4.35 -18.71
C HIS A 68 -18.65 3.27 -19.35
N ARG A 69 -18.42 2.95 -20.63
CA ARG A 69 -19.16 1.90 -21.33
C ARG A 69 -18.98 0.53 -20.69
N HIS A 70 -17.77 0.21 -20.24
CA HIS A 70 -17.49 -1.04 -19.56
C HIS A 70 -18.14 -1.06 -18.17
N LEU A 71 -17.91 -0.02 -17.36
CA LEU A 71 -18.41 0.13 -16.00
C LEU A 71 -19.92 -0.06 -15.92
N THR A 72 -20.68 0.55 -16.84
CA THR A 72 -22.15 0.46 -16.87
C THR A 72 -22.70 -0.96 -17.08
N LYS A 73 -21.86 -1.89 -17.51
CA LYS A 73 -22.22 -3.30 -17.73
C LYS A 73 -21.61 -4.25 -16.70
N THR A 74 -20.54 -3.85 -16.01
CA THR A 74 -19.73 -4.78 -15.20
C THR A 74 -19.61 -4.40 -13.73
N TRP A 75 -20.04 -3.21 -13.32
CA TRP A 75 -20.00 -2.81 -11.91
C TRP A 75 -20.92 -3.68 -11.06
N HIS A 76 -20.37 -4.17 -9.96
CA HIS A 76 -21.12 -4.82 -8.89
C HIS A 76 -20.52 -4.34 -7.56
N PRO A 77 -21.35 -4.06 -6.53
CA PRO A 77 -20.88 -3.70 -5.20
C PRO A 77 -19.90 -4.70 -4.59
N PHE A 78 -18.92 -4.19 -3.86
CA PHE A 78 -17.98 -5.00 -3.09
C PHE A 78 -18.53 -5.30 -1.70
N GLN A 79 -18.27 -6.51 -1.23
CA GLN A 79 -18.42 -6.93 0.16
C GLN A 79 -17.26 -6.36 0.97
N ILE A 80 -17.56 -5.57 2.01
CA ILE A 80 -16.54 -4.91 2.83
C ILE A 80 -16.29 -5.72 4.10
N ILE A 81 -15.04 -6.15 4.32
CA ILE A 81 -14.56 -6.72 5.56
C ILE A 81 -13.80 -5.65 6.33
N GLN A 82 -14.21 -5.38 7.57
CA GLN A 82 -13.51 -4.43 8.42
C GLN A 82 -12.56 -5.14 9.39
N VAL A 83 -11.25 -4.87 9.31
CA VAL A 83 -10.24 -5.51 10.16
C VAL A 83 -10.51 -5.21 11.64
N ARG A 84 -10.97 -3.99 11.95
CA ARG A 84 -11.43 -3.65 13.31
C ARG A 84 -12.53 -4.60 13.78
N SER A 85 -13.51 -4.90 12.95
CA SER A 85 -14.64 -5.75 13.32
C SER A 85 -14.20 -7.22 13.48
N ILE A 86 -13.17 -7.66 12.74
CA ILE A 86 -12.50 -8.94 12.99
C ILE A 86 -11.79 -8.95 14.34
N ILE A 87 -11.15 -7.86 14.77
CA ILE A 87 -10.59 -7.75 16.13
C ILE A 87 -11.72 -7.90 17.16
N THR A 88 -12.87 -7.25 16.96
CA THR A 88 -14.05 -7.40 17.83
C THR A 88 -14.53 -8.85 17.93
N LEU A 89 -14.57 -9.55 16.79
CA LEU A 89 -14.87 -10.98 16.74
C LEU A 89 -13.84 -11.81 17.55
N LEU A 90 -12.56 -11.43 17.50
CA LEU A 90 -11.53 -12.11 18.30
C LEU A 90 -11.63 -11.83 19.80
N LEU A 91 -12.18 -10.69 20.21
CA LEU A 91 -12.49 -10.43 21.63
C LEU A 91 -13.50 -11.45 22.16
N ILE A 92 -14.59 -11.67 21.42
CA ILE A 92 -15.63 -12.63 21.86
C ILE A 92 -15.13 -14.07 21.80
N LYS A 93 -14.33 -14.45 20.79
CA LYS A 93 -13.72 -15.79 20.67
C LYS A 93 -12.73 -16.09 21.81
N ASN A 94 -12.11 -15.07 22.41
CA ASN A 94 -11.22 -15.21 23.57
C ASN A 94 -11.94 -15.02 24.93
N GLY A 95 -13.27 -14.86 24.90
CA GLY A 95 -14.14 -14.79 26.07
C GLY A 95 -14.60 -13.38 26.43
N VAL A 96 -15.92 -13.16 26.37
CA VAL A 96 -16.56 -11.86 26.65
C VAL A 96 -16.22 -11.33 28.05
N LYS A 97 -16.16 -12.19 29.07
CA LYS A 97 -15.80 -11.77 30.44
C LYS A 97 -14.42 -11.10 30.50
N LYS A 98 -13.41 -11.70 29.85
CA LYS A 98 -12.05 -11.15 29.77
C LYS A 98 -12.01 -9.87 28.95
N ALA A 99 -12.76 -9.81 27.85
CA ALA A 99 -12.87 -8.61 27.03
C ALA A 99 -13.38 -7.41 27.85
N VAL A 100 -14.46 -7.60 28.61
CA VAL A 100 -15.05 -6.55 29.45
C VAL A 100 -14.11 -6.15 30.58
N GLU A 101 -13.44 -7.10 31.22
CA GLU A 101 -12.45 -6.80 32.27
C GLU A 101 -11.28 -5.97 31.73
N PHE A 102 -10.75 -6.33 30.56
CA PHE A 102 -9.68 -5.57 29.91
C PHE A 102 -10.12 -4.15 29.53
N ILE A 103 -11.34 -4.01 28.97
CA ILE A 103 -11.94 -2.70 28.67
C ILE A 103 -12.08 -1.87 29.94
N LYS A 104 -12.57 -2.47 31.04
CA LYS A 104 -12.71 -1.81 32.35
C LYS A 104 -11.38 -1.28 32.86
N THR A 105 -10.32 -2.09 32.83
CA THR A 105 -8.98 -1.68 33.26
C THR A 105 -8.42 -0.55 32.40
N ALA A 106 -8.70 -0.57 31.08
CA ALA A 106 -8.24 0.47 30.16
C ALA A 106 -9.04 1.78 30.25
N THR A 107 -10.27 1.74 30.80
CA THR A 107 -11.21 2.87 30.80
C THR A 107 -11.96 3.01 32.14
N PRO A 108 -11.26 3.06 33.29
CA PRO A 108 -11.89 3.00 34.61
C PRO A 108 -12.92 4.11 34.83
N GLU A 109 -12.77 5.25 34.17
CA GLU A 109 -13.65 6.42 34.25
C GLU A 109 -14.97 6.31 33.47
N LYS A 110 -15.21 5.22 32.72
CA LYS A 110 -16.40 5.05 31.86
C LYS A 110 -17.31 3.89 32.28
N GLU A 111 -17.72 3.86 33.55
CA GLU A 111 -18.46 2.75 34.15
C GLU A 111 -19.76 2.37 33.38
N ASP A 112 -20.55 3.36 32.97
CA ASP A 112 -21.77 3.15 32.19
C ASP A 112 -21.50 2.48 30.82
N ALA A 113 -20.36 2.81 30.20
CA ALA A 113 -19.99 2.26 28.90
C ALA A 113 -19.58 0.79 29.00
N HIS A 114 -19.12 0.31 30.17
CA HIS A 114 -18.70 -1.08 30.36
C HIS A 114 -19.87 -2.06 30.36
N SER A 115 -21.00 -1.68 30.97
CA SER A 115 -22.22 -2.50 30.99
C SER A 115 -22.77 -2.71 29.58
N ILE A 116 -22.83 -1.62 28.81
CA ILE A 116 -23.30 -1.64 27.42
C ILE A 116 -22.33 -2.40 26.52
N ALA A 117 -21.01 -2.25 26.73
CA ALA A 117 -20.02 -3.02 25.99
C ALA A 117 -20.18 -4.53 26.25
N ARG A 118 -20.48 -4.93 27.50
CA ARG A 118 -20.77 -6.32 27.84
C ARG A 118 -22.00 -6.85 27.11
N GLU A 119 -23.10 -6.11 27.13
CA GLU A 119 -24.34 -6.49 26.44
C GLU A 119 -24.09 -6.68 24.95
N THR A 120 -23.45 -5.68 24.31
CA THR A 120 -23.12 -5.72 22.88
C THR A 120 -22.26 -6.93 22.51
N LEU A 121 -21.26 -7.27 23.34
CA LEU A 121 -20.38 -8.42 23.11
C LEU A 121 -21.09 -9.77 23.34
N LEU A 122 -22.01 -9.85 24.31
CA LEU A 122 -22.82 -11.06 24.55
C LEU A 122 -23.80 -11.32 23.41
N GLU A 123 -24.49 -10.28 22.93
CA GLU A 123 -25.36 -10.38 21.75
C GLU A 123 -24.58 -10.85 20.52
N LEU A 124 -23.40 -10.27 20.30
CA LEU A 124 -22.52 -10.67 19.20
C LEU A 124 -22.05 -12.13 19.34
N GLU A 125 -21.70 -12.57 20.56
CA GLU A 125 -21.30 -13.96 20.82
C GLU A 125 -22.44 -14.94 20.52
N PHE A 126 -23.66 -14.63 20.96
CA PHE A 126 -24.84 -15.45 20.71
C PHE A 126 -25.13 -15.56 19.21
N HIS A 127 -25.20 -14.43 18.51
CA HIS A 127 -25.48 -14.40 17.07
C HIS A 127 -24.37 -15.08 16.26
N CYS A 128 -23.11 -14.95 16.68
CA CYS A 128 -21.98 -15.62 16.05
C CYS A 128 -22.13 -17.15 16.11
N LYS A 129 -22.58 -17.71 17.23
CA LYS A 129 -22.79 -19.15 17.39
C LYS A 129 -23.92 -19.66 16.50
N ASP A 130 -25.06 -18.97 16.49
CA ASP A 130 -26.22 -19.32 15.65
C ASP A 130 -25.86 -19.36 14.15
N ILE A 131 -25.06 -18.40 13.67
CA ILE A 131 -24.61 -18.35 12.28
C ILE A 131 -23.71 -19.54 11.92
N TYR A 132 -22.73 -19.86 12.77
CA TYR A 132 -21.83 -21.00 12.52
C TYR A 132 -22.53 -22.36 12.66
N GLU A 133 -23.62 -22.45 13.42
CA GLU A 133 -24.45 -23.65 13.51
C GLU A 133 -25.30 -23.85 12.26
N ARG A 134 -25.97 -22.80 11.78
CA ARG A 134 -26.84 -22.87 10.59
C ARG A 134 -26.08 -23.08 9.29
N LYS A 135 -24.88 -22.48 9.18
CA LYS A 135 -24.02 -22.53 7.98
C LYS A 135 -24.71 -22.07 6.69
N ASP A 136 -25.70 -21.19 6.78
CA ASP A 136 -26.35 -20.61 5.60
C ASP A 136 -25.43 -19.57 4.93
N PRO A 137 -25.04 -19.76 3.65
CA PRO A 137 -24.10 -18.87 2.96
C PRO A 137 -24.54 -17.39 2.97
N LYS A 138 -25.84 -17.12 2.85
CA LYS A 138 -26.36 -15.75 2.82
C LYS A 138 -26.20 -15.08 4.19
N GLN A 139 -26.60 -15.77 5.26
CA GLN A 139 -26.44 -15.29 6.63
C GLN A 139 -24.98 -15.08 7.03
N ILE A 140 -24.05 -15.93 6.56
CA ILE A 140 -22.61 -15.75 6.80
C ILE A 140 -22.09 -14.46 6.16
N ILE A 141 -22.47 -14.20 4.90
CA ILE A 141 -22.10 -12.95 4.21
C ILE A 141 -22.63 -11.75 5.00
N GLU A 142 -23.93 -11.73 5.30
CA GLU A 142 -24.58 -10.63 6.04
C GLU A 142 -23.95 -10.40 7.43
N PHE A 143 -23.55 -11.48 8.10
CA PHE A 143 -22.85 -11.41 9.38
C PHE A 143 -21.55 -10.61 9.27
N TYR A 144 -20.65 -10.97 8.35
CA TYR A 144 -19.35 -10.30 8.25
C TYR A 144 -19.41 -8.91 7.61
N THR A 145 -20.32 -8.66 6.66
CA THR A 145 -20.35 -7.41 5.90
C THR A 145 -21.30 -6.36 6.48
N GLU A 146 -22.23 -6.75 7.34
CA GLU A 146 -23.26 -5.85 7.88
C GLU A 146 -23.36 -5.91 9.40
N TYR A 147 -23.68 -7.09 9.96
CA TYR A 147 -23.98 -7.22 11.39
C TYR A 147 -22.76 -6.97 12.27
N LEU A 148 -21.62 -7.62 11.98
CA LEU A 148 -20.39 -7.50 12.74
C LEU A 148 -19.81 -6.07 12.66
N PRO A 149 -19.74 -5.40 11.49
CA PRO A 149 -19.44 -3.98 11.40
C PRO A 149 -20.36 -3.11 12.26
N LYS A 150 -21.68 -3.31 12.18
CA LYS A 150 -22.66 -2.55 12.97
C LYS A 150 -22.42 -2.68 14.47
N LYS A 151 -22.18 -3.89 14.97
CA LYS A 151 -21.87 -4.13 16.39
C LYS A 151 -20.51 -3.56 16.82
N SER A 152 -19.53 -3.59 15.92
CA SER A 152 -18.24 -2.95 16.16
C SER A 152 -18.35 -1.42 16.22
N ASP A 153 -19.19 -0.81 15.39
CA ASP A 153 -19.46 0.63 15.41
C ASP A 153 -20.30 1.04 16.63
N GLU A 154 -21.24 0.20 17.07
CA GLU A 154 -21.96 0.41 18.34
C GLU A 154 -20.99 0.49 19.53
N LEU A 155 -20.04 -0.46 19.63
CA LEU A 155 -18.97 -0.38 20.64
C LEU A 155 -18.14 0.91 20.51
N LYS A 156 -17.81 1.33 19.28
CA LYS A 156 -17.07 2.56 18.98
C LYS A 156 -17.80 3.81 19.48
N THR A 157 -19.08 3.94 19.14
CA THR A 157 -19.89 5.09 19.54
C THR A 157 -20.07 5.17 21.05
N ARG A 158 -20.26 4.02 21.72
CA ARG A 158 -20.50 3.97 23.18
C ARG A 158 -19.24 4.25 24.00
N LEU A 159 -18.09 3.69 23.58
CA LEU A 159 -16.81 3.91 24.27
C LEU A 159 -16.16 5.26 23.90
N GLY A 160 -16.55 5.86 22.77
CA GLY A 160 -15.97 7.08 22.23
C GLY A 160 -14.70 6.84 21.39
N GLU A 161 -14.55 7.59 20.30
CA GLU A 161 -13.47 7.36 19.32
C GLU A 161 -12.07 7.51 19.93
N THR A 162 -11.89 8.49 20.81
CA THR A 162 -10.62 8.82 21.47
C THR A 162 -10.08 7.68 22.32
N VAL A 163 -10.97 6.84 22.85
CA VAL A 163 -10.63 5.71 23.71
C VAL A 163 -10.48 4.42 22.93
N ILE A 164 -11.41 4.15 22.01
CA ILE A 164 -11.48 2.86 21.33
C ILE A 164 -10.40 2.72 20.25
N VAL A 165 -9.96 3.81 19.62
CA VAL A 165 -8.90 3.76 18.60
C VAL A 165 -7.58 3.27 19.21
N PRO A 166 -7.04 3.85 20.30
CA PRO A 166 -5.88 3.30 21.00
C PRO A 166 -6.09 1.86 21.48
N LEU A 167 -7.29 1.55 22.00
CA LEU A 167 -7.57 0.23 22.52
C LEU A 167 -7.52 -0.87 21.43
N TYR A 168 -8.05 -0.60 20.24
CA TYR A 168 -7.97 -1.54 19.10
C TYR A 168 -6.54 -1.70 18.58
N GLN A 169 -5.69 -0.67 18.73
CA GLN A 169 -4.25 -0.81 18.43
C GLN A 169 -3.57 -1.76 19.41
N VAL A 170 -3.90 -1.66 20.71
CA VAL A 170 -3.41 -2.59 21.74
C VAL A 170 -3.88 -4.01 21.43
N PHE A 171 -5.18 -4.22 21.17
CA PHE A 171 -5.71 -5.53 20.83
C PHE A 171 -5.04 -6.12 19.59
N GLY A 172 -4.91 -5.34 18.52
CA GLY A 172 -4.23 -5.78 17.31
C GLY A 172 -2.77 -6.14 17.53
N SER A 173 -2.05 -5.38 18.38
CA SER A 173 -0.66 -5.68 18.72
C SER A 173 -0.54 -6.96 19.55
N ASN A 174 -1.39 -7.13 20.56
CA ASN A 174 -1.45 -8.33 21.39
C ASN A 174 -1.77 -9.58 20.56
N ILE A 175 -2.70 -9.50 19.61
CA ILE A 175 -3.01 -10.63 18.71
C ILE A 175 -1.76 -11.03 17.90
N ARG A 176 -0.96 -10.07 17.44
CA ARG A 176 0.30 -10.36 16.73
C ARG A 176 1.37 -10.91 17.67
N PHE A 177 1.42 -10.44 18.92
CA PHE A 177 2.37 -10.96 19.90
C PHE A 177 2.04 -12.39 20.32
N SER A 178 0.79 -12.69 20.64
CA SER A 178 0.42 -13.88 21.42
C SER A 178 -0.69 -14.72 20.81
N GLY A 179 -1.34 -14.24 19.74
CA GLY A 179 -2.56 -14.82 19.19
C GLY A 179 -3.82 -14.46 19.98
N SER A 180 -3.68 -13.76 21.11
CA SER A 180 -4.78 -13.34 21.97
C SER A 180 -4.81 -11.81 22.10
N PRO A 181 -5.99 -11.17 22.08
CA PRO A 181 -6.11 -9.72 22.28
C PRO A 181 -5.71 -9.26 23.69
N PHE A 182 -5.62 -10.17 24.67
CA PHE A 182 -5.42 -9.82 26.08
C PHE A 182 -4.01 -10.11 26.61
N ASP A 183 -3.14 -10.72 25.79
CA ASP A 183 -1.80 -11.13 26.20
C ASP A 183 -0.75 -10.40 25.35
N SER A 184 0.07 -9.59 26.02
CA SER A 184 1.14 -8.80 25.40
C SER A 184 2.47 -9.55 25.31
N LYS A 185 2.55 -10.79 25.81
CA LYS A 185 3.78 -11.59 25.73
C LYS A 185 3.97 -12.17 24.35
N VAL A 186 5.19 -12.01 23.81
CA VAL A 186 5.58 -12.59 22.52
C VAL A 186 5.55 -14.12 22.60
N LYS A 187 4.82 -14.75 21.67
CA LYS A 187 4.75 -16.19 21.46
C LYS A 187 5.17 -16.49 20.03
N GLU A 188 6.07 -17.46 19.89
CA GLU A 188 6.58 -17.88 18.59
C GLU A 188 5.44 -18.33 17.66
N GLY A 189 5.49 -17.92 16.39
CA GLY A 189 4.49 -18.27 15.37
C GLY A 189 3.16 -17.51 15.43
N ALA A 190 2.93 -16.69 16.47
CA ALA A 190 1.67 -15.97 16.65
C ALA A 190 1.52 -14.72 15.75
N PHE A 191 2.60 -14.23 15.16
CA PHE A 191 2.66 -12.99 14.39
C PHE A 191 1.51 -12.80 13.38
N PHE A 192 1.23 -13.83 12.58
CA PHE A 192 0.22 -13.77 11.52
C PHE A 192 -1.19 -14.11 11.99
N SER A 193 -1.46 -14.23 13.30
CA SER A 193 -2.76 -14.68 13.80
C SER A 193 -3.91 -13.81 13.28
N LEU A 194 -3.78 -12.48 13.37
CA LEU A 194 -4.84 -11.56 12.92
C LEU A 194 -5.12 -11.70 11.41
N VAL A 195 -4.07 -11.66 10.58
CA VAL A 195 -4.25 -11.74 9.13
C VAL A 195 -4.70 -13.12 8.66
N LYS A 196 -4.37 -14.21 9.38
CA LYS A 196 -4.93 -15.53 9.12
C LYS A 196 -6.44 -15.52 9.30
N TYR A 197 -6.97 -14.93 10.36
CA TYR A 197 -8.41 -14.76 10.52
C TYR A 197 -9.05 -13.93 9.39
N VAL A 198 -8.40 -12.83 8.98
CA VAL A 198 -8.88 -12.05 7.83
C VAL A 198 -8.91 -12.89 6.55
N HIS A 199 -7.84 -13.65 6.28
CA HIS A 199 -7.75 -14.58 5.16
C HIS A 199 -8.85 -15.65 5.18
N ASP A 200 -9.11 -16.24 6.35
CA ASP A 200 -10.12 -17.28 6.50
C ASP A 200 -11.53 -16.74 6.25
N VAL A 201 -11.82 -15.52 6.71
CA VAL A 201 -13.08 -14.83 6.40
C VAL A 201 -13.20 -14.54 4.90
N ILE A 202 -12.13 -14.05 4.24
CA ILE A 202 -12.15 -13.85 2.79
C ILE A 202 -12.47 -15.16 2.07
N SER A 203 -11.81 -16.25 2.48
CA SER A 203 -12.00 -17.58 1.89
C SER A 203 -13.43 -18.09 2.11
N GLU A 204 -13.98 -17.90 3.30
CA GLU A 204 -15.36 -18.26 3.65
C GLU A 204 -16.38 -17.47 2.81
N LEU A 205 -16.18 -16.16 2.63
CA LEU A 205 -17.02 -15.34 1.76
C LEU A 205 -16.92 -15.77 0.29
N MET A 206 -15.72 -16.12 -0.19
CA MET A 206 -15.55 -16.65 -1.54
C MET A 206 -16.35 -17.94 -1.77
N ILE A 207 -16.28 -18.88 -0.82
CA ILE A 207 -17.04 -20.14 -0.87
C ILE A 207 -18.55 -19.85 -0.84
N CYS A 208 -19.00 -18.94 0.04
CA CYS A 208 -20.42 -18.58 0.15
C CYS A 208 -20.93 -17.94 -1.15
N ASN A 209 -20.17 -17.01 -1.73
CA ASN A 209 -20.54 -16.39 -3.00
C ASN A 209 -20.59 -17.41 -4.14
N GLN A 210 -19.60 -18.30 -4.23
CA GLN A 210 -19.58 -19.37 -5.23
C GLN A 210 -20.81 -20.28 -5.10
N THR A 211 -21.15 -20.67 -3.87
CA THR A 211 -22.35 -21.51 -3.58
C THR A 211 -23.64 -20.81 -4.02
N LEU A 212 -23.68 -19.48 -3.91
CA LEU A 212 -24.83 -18.65 -4.33
C LEU A 212 -24.79 -18.24 -5.81
N GLY A 213 -23.78 -18.66 -6.59
CA GLY A 213 -23.59 -18.24 -7.98
C GLY A 213 -23.28 -16.74 -8.13
N ARG A 214 -22.69 -16.11 -7.10
CA ARG A 214 -22.33 -14.70 -7.06
C ARG A 214 -20.84 -14.49 -7.30
N LYS A 215 -20.49 -13.34 -7.86
CA LYS A 215 -19.10 -12.87 -7.96
C LYS A 215 -18.59 -12.52 -6.56
N SER A 216 -17.34 -12.85 -6.28
CA SER A 216 -16.60 -12.51 -5.07
C SER A 216 -15.79 -11.23 -5.26
N LEU A 217 -16.41 -10.08 -5.01
CA LEU A 217 -15.74 -8.79 -4.99
C LEU A 217 -15.62 -8.35 -3.53
N ILE A 218 -14.41 -8.41 -2.97
CA ILE A 218 -14.19 -8.22 -1.53
C ILE A 218 -13.18 -7.10 -1.32
N ALA A 219 -13.45 -6.19 -0.38
CA ALA A 219 -12.50 -5.17 0.04
C ALA A 219 -12.27 -5.22 1.55
N VAL A 220 -11.01 -5.11 1.99
CA VAL A 220 -10.57 -5.16 3.38
C VAL A 220 -10.21 -3.77 3.87
N ASP A 221 -10.96 -3.23 4.86
CA ASP A 221 -10.79 -1.90 5.45
C ASP A 221 -10.33 -2.00 6.93
N ALA A 222 -9.07 -1.75 7.30
CA ALA A 222 -7.90 -1.51 6.47
C ALA A 222 -6.73 -2.34 7.03
N LEU A 223 -5.80 -2.71 6.16
CA LEU A 223 -4.55 -3.38 6.53
C LEU A 223 -3.55 -2.33 7.01
N ARG A 224 -2.95 -2.59 8.18
CA ARG A 224 -2.07 -1.64 8.88
C ARG A 224 -0.68 -2.20 9.22
N ASN A 225 -0.36 -3.41 8.75
CA ASN A 225 0.97 -4.00 8.91
C ASN A 225 1.49 -4.53 7.56
N PRO A 226 2.73 -4.23 7.18
CA PRO A 226 3.26 -4.56 5.86
C PRO A 226 3.43 -6.06 5.66
N LEU A 227 3.77 -6.82 6.71
CA LEU A 227 3.94 -8.26 6.62
C LEU A 227 2.59 -8.98 6.49
N GLU A 228 1.53 -8.45 7.13
CA GLU A 228 0.16 -8.93 6.91
C GLU A 228 -0.31 -8.67 5.46
N ALA A 229 0.01 -7.50 4.91
CA ALA A 229 -0.33 -7.21 3.52
C ALA A 229 0.40 -8.17 2.54
N VAL A 230 1.68 -8.45 2.78
CA VAL A 230 2.46 -9.45 2.03
C VAL A 230 1.86 -10.85 2.17
N PHE A 231 1.44 -11.22 3.38
CA PHE A 231 0.81 -12.51 3.64
C PHE A 231 -0.39 -12.76 2.72
N LEU A 232 -1.24 -11.74 2.51
CA LEU A 232 -2.39 -11.81 1.61
C LEU A 232 -1.98 -11.73 0.13
N GLN A 233 -1.05 -10.83 -0.23
CA GLN A 233 -0.53 -10.69 -1.61
C GLN A 233 0.03 -12.00 -2.16
N ASP A 234 0.66 -12.82 -1.32
CA ASP A 234 1.28 -14.07 -1.75
C ASP A 234 0.32 -15.29 -1.68
N ARG A 235 -0.86 -15.15 -1.06
CA ARG A 235 -1.83 -16.25 -0.89
C ARG A 235 -3.11 -16.11 -1.70
N ILE A 236 -3.44 -14.89 -2.12
CA ILE A 236 -4.66 -14.60 -2.88
C ILE A 236 -4.24 -14.08 -4.27
N THR A 237 -4.54 -14.85 -5.31
CA THR A 237 -4.07 -14.61 -6.69
C THR A 237 -4.46 -13.21 -7.20
N ASN A 238 -5.71 -12.80 -7.04
CA ASN A 238 -6.25 -11.52 -7.52
C ASN A 238 -6.38 -10.48 -6.39
N PHE A 239 -5.38 -10.48 -5.50
CA PHE A 239 -5.25 -9.47 -4.45
C PHE A 239 -4.48 -8.25 -4.93
N HIS A 240 -5.00 -7.08 -4.55
CA HIS A 240 -4.43 -5.77 -4.86
C HIS A 240 -4.34 -4.92 -3.59
N LEU A 241 -3.13 -4.52 -3.19
CA LEU A 241 -2.93 -3.58 -2.09
C LEU A 241 -3.06 -2.14 -2.61
N VAL A 242 -4.04 -1.42 -2.10
CA VAL A 242 -4.41 -0.06 -2.52
C VAL A 242 -4.11 0.92 -1.39
N ALA A 243 -3.14 1.79 -1.63
CA ALA A 243 -2.81 2.92 -0.77
C ALA A 243 -3.75 4.09 -1.04
N VAL A 244 -4.42 4.58 0.00
CA VAL A 244 -5.23 5.80 -0.06
C VAL A 244 -4.50 6.92 0.65
N SER A 245 -4.41 8.06 -0.01
CA SER A 245 -3.59 9.18 0.42
C SER A 245 -4.29 10.51 0.18
N CYS A 246 -3.94 11.53 0.96
CA CYS A 246 -4.40 12.90 0.75
C CYS A 246 -3.34 13.89 1.27
N PRO A 247 -3.39 15.17 0.85
CA PRO A 247 -2.54 16.21 1.43
C PRO A 247 -2.67 16.27 2.95
N ASP A 248 -1.55 16.48 3.65
CA ASP A 248 -1.51 16.34 5.11
C ASP A 248 -2.39 17.37 5.83
N GLU A 249 -2.39 18.62 5.36
CA GLU A 249 -3.25 19.69 5.88
C GLU A 249 -4.74 19.29 5.87
N GLN A 250 -5.16 18.64 4.78
CA GLN A 250 -6.53 18.19 4.62
C GLN A 250 -6.86 16.99 5.51
N ARG A 251 -5.89 16.11 5.75
CA ARG A 251 -6.01 15.01 6.72
C ARG A 251 -6.20 15.56 8.13
N LEU A 252 -5.38 16.53 8.54
CA LEU A 252 -5.47 17.17 9.86
C LEU A 252 -6.83 17.84 10.06
N ILE A 253 -7.36 18.56 9.07
CA ILE A 253 -8.70 19.15 9.11
C ILE A 253 -9.78 18.07 9.31
N ARG A 254 -9.68 16.94 8.60
CA ARG A 254 -10.65 15.82 8.74
C ARG A 254 -10.63 15.22 10.14
N LEU A 255 -9.45 15.06 10.75
CA LEU A 255 -9.31 14.53 12.11
C LEU A 255 -9.85 15.53 13.15
N ALA A 256 -9.58 16.82 12.97
CA ALA A 256 -10.13 17.87 13.84
C ALA A 256 -11.67 17.89 13.79
N LEU A 257 -12.28 17.73 12.61
CA LEU A 257 -13.74 17.62 12.47
C LEU A 257 -14.34 16.36 13.12
N GLN A 258 -13.53 15.36 13.44
CA GLN A 258 -13.91 14.16 14.19
C GLN A 258 -13.64 14.31 15.71
N ASN A 259 -13.35 15.53 16.17
CA ASN A 259 -13.04 15.86 17.57
C ASN A 259 -11.73 15.26 18.12
N PHE A 260 -10.77 14.93 17.25
CA PHE A 260 -9.42 14.61 17.71
C PHE A 260 -8.65 15.89 18.07
N SER A 261 -8.06 15.92 19.26
CA SER A 261 -7.16 16.98 19.70
C SER A 261 -5.79 16.89 19.02
N ALA A 262 -5.03 17.99 19.02
CA ALA A 262 -3.68 18.01 18.44
C ALA A 262 -2.74 16.96 19.06
N LYS A 263 -2.83 16.74 20.38
CA LYS A 263 -2.04 15.73 21.10
C LYS A 263 -2.42 14.30 20.68
N GLU A 264 -3.70 14.05 20.44
CA GLU A 264 -4.16 12.73 19.96
C GLU A 264 -3.71 12.47 18.52
N ILE A 265 -3.75 13.48 17.66
CA ILE A 265 -3.24 13.38 16.29
C ILE A 265 -1.73 13.09 16.30
N GLU A 266 -0.96 13.79 17.14
CA GLU A 266 0.47 13.54 17.31
C GLU A 266 0.75 12.12 17.83
N SER A 267 -0.06 11.62 18.77
CA SER A 267 0.01 10.24 19.26
C SER A 267 -0.28 9.20 18.15
N ILE A 268 -1.29 9.47 17.32
CA ILE A 268 -1.62 8.62 16.15
C ILE A 268 -0.46 8.65 15.15
N ASP A 269 0.04 9.82 14.79
CA ASP A 269 1.09 9.98 13.79
C ASP A 269 2.41 9.36 14.26
N SER A 270 2.80 9.57 15.51
CA SER A 270 3.97 8.92 16.10
C SER A 270 3.84 7.40 16.13
N THR A 271 2.63 6.86 16.30
CA THR A 271 2.39 5.42 16.23
C THR A 271 2.40 4.90 14.80
N GLU A 272 1.76 5.58 13.85
CA GLU A 272 1.65 5.14 12.45
C GLU A 272 2.97 5.28 11.65
N TYR A 273 3.84 6.22 12.05
CA TYR A 273 5.08 6.63 11.34
C TYR A 273 6.34 6.67 12.24
N ALA A 274 6.38 5.90 13.33
CA ALA A 274 7.58 5.83 14.18
C ALA A 274 8.82 5.39 13.37
N ASN A 275 9.94 6.10 13.55
CA ASN A 275 11.27 5.59 13.22
C ASN A 275 11.59 4.46 14.20
N ARG A 276 11.30 3.22 13.81
CA ARG A 276 11.48 2.08 14.70
C ARG A 276 12.82 1.40 14.48
N ASP A 277 13.47 1.09 15.59
CA ASP A 277 14.70 0.31 15.58
C ASP A 277 14.38 -1.13 15.16
N ILE A 278 14.98 -1.55 14.04
CA ILE A 278 14.85 -2.89 13.46
C ILE A 278 15.41 -3.95 14.44
N GLU A 279 16.28 -3.55 15.37
CA GLU A 279 16.87 -4.43 16.37
C GLU A 279 15.89 -4.79 17.51
N VAL A 280 14.72 -4.13 17.59
CA VAL A 280 13.70 -4.40 18.60
C VAL A 280 12.62 -5.33 18.03
N GLU A 281 12.46 -6.52 18.61
CA GLU A 281 11.52 -7.55 18.14
C GLU A 281 10.06 -7.07 18.09
N SER A 282 9.66 -6.19 19.03
CA SER A 282 8.31 -5.62 19.06
C SER A 282 8.00 -4.67 17.90
N THR A 283 9.02 -4.17 17.18
CA THR A 283 8.86 -3.29 16.02
C THR A 283 7.98 -3.89 14.93
N TYR A 284 8.13 -5.19 14.66
CA TYR A 284 7.44 -5.86 13.56
C TYR A 284 5.95 -6.06 13.85
N SER A 285 5.59 -6.24 15.12
CA SER A 285 4.22 -6.56 15.55
C SER A 285 3.33 -5.34 15.72
N MET A 286 3.89 -4.14 15.65
CA MET A 286 3.15 -2.90 15.69
C MET A 286 2.62 -2.52 14.29
N GLN A 287 1.70 -1.56 14.22
CA GLN A 287 1.19 -1.02 12.95
C GLN A 287 2.29 -0.21 12.25
N ASP A 288 2.48 -0.39 10.97
CA ASP A 288 3.46 0.35 10.16
C ASP A 288 2.79 0.76 8.84
N ILE A 289 2.18 1.94 8.86
CA ILE A 289 1.44 2.45 7.71
C ILE A 289 2.40 2.89 6.61
N GLN A 290 3.55 3.47 6.97
CA GLN A 290 4.57 3.82 5.99
C GLN A 290 5.05 2.60 5.21
N GLY A 291 5.34 1.49 5.90
CA GLY A 291 5.71 0.22 5.28
C GLY A 291 4.59 -0.34 4.40
N CYS A 292 3.32 -0.20 4.78
CA CYS A 292 2.19 -0.59 3.94
C CYS A 292 2.11 0.26 2.66
N LEU A 293 2.25 1.58 2.79
CA LEU A 293 2.22 2.51 1.67
C LEU A 293 3.37 2.26 0.69
N GLN A 294 4.57 1.94 1.18
CA GLN A 294 5.73 1.60 0.32
C GLN A 294 5.56 0.27 -0.43
N ARG A 295 4.71 -0.63 0.08
CA ARG A 295 4.41 -1.94 -0.52
C ARG A 295 3.16 -1.97 -1.39
N ALA A 296 2.33 -0.92 -1.34
CA ALA A 296 1.13 -0.83 -2.15
C ALA A 296 1.46 -0.90 -3.64
N ASP A 297 0.57 -1.54 -4.39
CA ASP A 297 0.70 -1.66 -5.84
C ASP A 297 -0.12 -0.59 -6.57
N ILE A 298 -1.12 -0.01 -5.91
CA ILE A 298 -2.02 1.01 -6.47
C ILE A 298 -2.14 2.16 -5.48
N TYR A 299 -2.11 3.38 -6.00
CA TYR A 299 -2.20 4.61 -5.22
C TYR A 299 -3.41 5.43 -5.65
N LEU A 300 -4.31 5.67 -4.70
CA LEU A 300 -5.47 6.53 -4.86
C LEU A 300 -5.24 7.85 -4.14
N SER A 301 -5.41 8.95 -4.88
CA SER A 301 -5.34 10.30 -4.35
C SER A 301 -6.74 10.77 -3.98
N ASN A 302 -6.95 11.14 -2.72
CA ASN A 302 -8.21 11.59 -2.15
C ASN A 302 -8.10 13.02 -1.57
N PRO A 303 -7.73 14.03 -2.36
CA PRO A 303 -7.76 15.41 -1.91
C PRO A 303 -9.21 15.85 -1.68
N ASN A 304 -9.42 16.79 -0.75
CA ASN A 304 -10.64 17.57 -0.66
C ASN A 304 -10.79 18.35 -1.98
N GLY A 305 -11.98 18.29 -2.60
CA GLY A 305 -12.34 19.20 -3.68
C GLY A 305 -12.92 20.51 -3.14
N ASP A 306 -13.06 21.50 -4.03
CA ASP A 306 -13.61 22.83 -3.71
C ASP A 306 -15.10 22.81 -3.27
N SER A 307 -15.79 21.68 -3.47
CA SER A 307 -17.16 21.45 -3.02
C SER A 307 -17.41 19.98 -2.64
N ARG A 308 -18.46 19.72 -1.84
CA ARG A 308 -18.87 18.34 -1.48
C ARG A 308 -19.21 17.48 -2.69
N VAL A 309 -19.68 18.08 -3.80
CA VAL A 309 -20.02 17.38 -5.05
C VAL A 309 -18.78 17.09 -5.91
N GLY A 310 -17.81 18.01 -5.99
CA GLY A 310 -16.54 17.78 -6.70
C GLY A 310 -15.59 16.82 -5.97
N LYS A 311 -15.73 16.69 -4.65
CA LYS A 311 -14.88 15.84 -3.79
C LYS A 311 -14.95 14.34 -4.11
N LEU A 312 -16.12 13.83 -4.49
CA LEU A 312 -16.33 12.40 -4.74
C LEU A 312 -15.99 11.99 -6.18
N THR A 313 -15.96 12.92 -7.13
CA THR A 313 -15.88 12.58 -8.57
C THR A 313 -14.50 12.13 -9.01
N ASN A 314 -13.42 12.77 -8.54
CA ASN A 314 -12.06 12.36 -8.91
C ASN A 314 -11.71 10.98 -8.33
N LEU A 315 -11.95 10.78 -7.03
CA LEU A 315 -11.71 9.49 -6.37
C LEU A 315 -12.56 8.38 -7.01
N THR A 316 -13.84 8.65 -7.29
CA THR A 316 -14.71 7.67 -7.97
C THR A 316 -14.23 7.40 -9.39
N ASN A 317 -13.73 8.38 -10.14
CA ASN A 317 -13.12 8.14 -11.47
C ASN A 317 -11.89 7.24 -11.36
N GLN A 318 -11.02 7.43 -10.36
CA GLN A 318 -9.86 6.56 -10.13
C GLN A 318 -10.29 5.13 -9.79
N ILE A 319 -11.25 4.96 -8.87
CA ILE A 319 -11.77 3.64 -8.46
C ILE A 319 -12.44 2.94 -9.65
N THR A 320 -13.35 3.60 -10.35
CA THR A 320 -14.07 3.01 -11.49
C THR A 320 -13.14 2.61 -12.62
N ARG A 321 -12.12 3.42 -12.92
CA ARG A 321 -11.03 3.07 -13.84
C ARG A 321 -10.28 1.82 -13.36
N LEU A 322 -9.89 1.78 -12.10
CA LEU A 322 -9.17 0.66 -11.51
C LEU A 322 -9.97 -0.65 -11.58
N ILE A 323 -11.23 -0.63 -11.13
CA ILE A 323 -12.10 -1.82 -11.15
C ILE A 323 -12.34 -2.30 -12.58
N SER A 324 -12.50 -1.38 -13.54
CA SER A 324 -12.64 -1.74 -14.95
C SER A 324 -11.39 -2.43 -15.50
N LEU A 325 -10.19 -1.99 -15.07
CA LEU A 325 -8.93 -2.64 -15.44
C LEU A 325 -8.73 -4.00 -14.73
N MET A 326 -9.18 -4.14 -13.47
CA MET A 326 -9.15 -5.43 -12.75
C MET A 326 -10.08 -6.45 -13.41
N LYS A 327 -11.29 -6.03 -13.82
CA LYS A 327 -12.26 -6.87 -14.54
C LYS A 327 -11.91 -7.05 -16.02
N ARG A 328 -11.02 -6.21 -16.56
CA ARG A 328 -10.62 -6.31 -17.95
C ARG A 328 -9.22 -5.74 -18.17
N PRO A 329 -8.18 -6.54 -17.89
CA PRO A 329 -6.81 -6.13 -18.14
C PRO A 329 -6.59 -5.68 -19.58
N GLY A 330 -5.91 -4.53 -19.74
CA GLY A 330 -5.55 -3.98 -21.06
C GLY A 330 -6.70 -3.31 -21.83
N ILE A 331 -7.89 -3.12 -21.23
CA ILE A 331 -9.01 -2.42 -21.91
C ILE A 331 -8.67 -0.97 -22.29
N ILE A 332 -7.75 -0.34 -21.55
CA ILE A 332 -7.12 0.93 -21.87
C ILE A 332 -5.62 0.86 -21.58
N THR A 333 -4.83 1.71 -22.23
CA THR A 333 -3.39 1.83 -21.96
C THR A 333 -3.11 2.66 -20.71
N PRO A 334 -1.97 2.44 -20.02
CA PRO A 334 -1.58 3.23 -18.85
C PRO A 334 -1.41 4.73 -19.17
N THR A 335 -1.47 5.56 -18.13
CA THR A 335 -1.11 6.99 -18.23
C THR A 335 0.40 7.16 -18.38
N ALA A 336 0.83 8.37 -18.79
CA ALA A 336 2.25 8.70 -18.79
C ALA A 336 2.83 8.65 -17.37
N LEU A 337 2.07 9.09 -16.36
CA LEU A 337 2.49 9.05 -14.96
C LEU A 337 2.74 7.62 -14.47
N GLU A 338 1.81 6.70 -14.74
CA GLU A 338 1.97 5.28 -14.35
C GLU A 338 3.15 4.62 -15.06
N ARG A 339 3.32 4.87 -16.37
CA ARG A 339 4.49 4.37 -17.11
C ARG A 339 5.80 4.87 -16.51
N CYS A 340 5.92 6.17 -16.29
CA CYS A 340 7.13 6.80 -15.77
C CYS A 340 7.42 6.35 -14.33
N MET A 341 6.42 6.32 -13.47
CA MET A 341 6.60 5.85 -12.09
C MET A 341 6.87 4.34 -12.04
N GLN A 342 6.30 3.53 -12.93
CA GLN A 342 6.64 2.09 -13.02
C GLN A 342 8.11 1.87 -13.39
N ILE A 343 8.68 2.69 -14.28
CA ILE A 343 10.10 2.60 -14.62
C ILE A 343 10.97 2.97 -13.41
N ALA A 344 10.65 4.08 -12.72
CA ALA A 344 11.35 4.46 -11.48
C ALA A 344 11.22 3.37 -10.41
N TYR A 345 10.02 2.81 -10.23
CA TYR A 345 9.75 1.73 -9.30
C TYR A 345 10.52 0.46 -9.64
N THR A 346 10.68 0.14 -10.92
CA THR A 346 11.49 -1.01 -11.37
C THR A 346 12.98 -0.73 -11.15
N ALA A 347 13.45 0.49 -11.44
CA ALA A 347 14.83 0.89 -11.26
C ALA A 347 15.31 0.72 -9.81
N LYS A 348 14.43 0.92 -8.82
CA LYS A 348 14.74 0.73 -7.39
C LYS A 348 15.28 -0.66 -7.07
N LEU A 349 14.90 -1.70 -7.84
CA LEU A 349 15.35 -3.08 -7.62
C LEU A 349 16.84 -3.27 -7.90
N ASN A 350 17.48 -2.33 -8.62
CA ASN A 350 18.94 -2.30 -8.81
C ASN A 350 19.69 -1.71 -7.60
N SER A 351 18.99 -1.20 -6.58
CA SER A 351 19.64 -0.59 -5.42
C SER A 351 20.49 -1.60 -4.65
N GLY A 352 21.78 -1.30 -4.54
CA GLY A 352 22.69 -2.02 -3.65
C GLY A 352 22.65 -1.54 -2.20
N CYS A 353 21.81 -0.55 -1.88
CA CYS A 353 21.58 -0.10 -0.51
C CYS A 353 20.61 -1.05 0.21
N ILE A 354 21.01 -1.56 1.37
CA ILE A 354 20.18 -2.45 2.19
C ILE A 354 19.26 -1.72 3.17
N SER A 355 19.41 -0.40 3.34
CA SER A 355 18.57 0.38 4.27
C SER A 355 17.27 0.85 3.64
N ARG A 356 17.32 1.36 2.41
CA ARG A 356 16.15 1.81 1.66
C ARG A 356 16.41 1.63 0.18
N GLN A 357 15.41 1.18 -0.57
CA GLN A 357 15.51 1.02 -2.03
C GLN A 357 14.67 2.11 -2.69
N VAL A 358 15.34 3.02 -3.38
CA VAL A 358 14.73 4.16 -4.05
C VAL A 358 15.11 4.13 -5.52
N GLY A 359 14.13 4.41 -6.38
CA GLY A 359 14.34 4.58 -7.81
C GLY A 359 13.83 5.94 -8.27
N ALA A 360 14.45 6.47 -9.30
CA ALA A 360 14.14 7.76 -9.89
C ALA A 360 14.16 7.69 -11.42
N LEU A 361 13.39 8.57 -12.05
CA LEU A 361 13.31 8.75 -13.50
C LEU A 361 13.18 10.24 -13.81
N ILE A 362 13.94 10.72 -14.78
CA ILE A 362 13.83 12.08 -15.29
C ILE A 362 13.30 12.04 -16.71
N THR A 363 12.35 12.93 -17.00
CA THR A 363 11.79 13.10 -18.35
C THR A 363 11.88 14.55 -18.82
N ASP A 364 11.73 14.77 -20.12
CA ASP A 364 11.32 16.10 -20.61
C ASP A 364 9.83 16.37 -20.32
N ASN A 365 9.36 17.54 -20.77
CA ASN A 365 7.97 17.97 -20.65
C ASN A 365 6.95 17.12 -21.43
N ASN A 366 7.41 16.24 -22.33
CA ASN A 366 6.58 15.32 -23.10
C ASN A 366 6.60 13.89 -22.53
N PHE A 367 7.14 13.70 -21.32
CA PHE A 367 7.32 12.39 -20.67
C PHE A 367 8.28 11.44 -21.41
N SER A 368 9.20 11.98 -22.23
CA SER A 368 10.26 11.17 -22.83
C SER A 368 11.38 10.96 -21.81
N VAL A 369 11.76 9.70 -21.60
CA VAL A 369 12.80 9.33 -20.63
C VAL A 369 14.15 9.93 -21.03
N LYS A 370 14.80 10.60 -20.09
CA LYS A 370 16.16 11.16 -20.26
C LYS A 370 17.19 10.41 -19.42
N ALA A 371 16.85 10.04 -18.19
CA ALA A 371 17.72 9.24 -17.34
C ALA A 371 16.92 8.47 -16.29
N ILE A 372 17.48 7.36 -15.83
CA ILE A 372 16.99 6.57 -14.70
C ILE A 372 18.04 6.60 -13.60
N GLY A 373 17.62 6.40 -12.36
CA GLY A 373 18.55 6.32 -11.23
C GLY A 373 18.01 5.42 -10.14
N TRP A 374 18.94 4.90 -9.36
CA TRP A 374 18.66 4.17 -8.13
C TRP A 374 19.76 4.48 -7.14
N ASN A 375 19.43 4.38 -5.86
CA ASN A 375 20.41 4.66 -4.82
C ASN A 375 21.43 3.52 -4.73
N ASP A 376 22.69 3.84 -4.95
CA ASP A 376 23.78 2.87 -5.03
C ASP A 376 25.12 3.52 -4.68
N THR A 377 26.13 2.71 -4.41
CA THR A 377 27.48 3.24 -4.14
C THR A 377 28.09 3.92 -5.38
N PRO A 378 29.06 4.83 -5.20
CA PRO A 378 29.82 5.41 -6.31
C PRO A 378 30.34 4.35 -7.28
N HIS A 379 30.47 4.72 -8.55
CA HIS A 379 30.94 3.81 -9.59
C HIS A 379 32.29 3.18 -9.21
N GLY A 380 32.37 1.85 -9.30
CA GLY A 380 33.55 1.07 -8.93
C GLY A 380 33.62 0.64 -7.46
N HIS A 381 32.72 1.12 -6.59
CA HIS A 381 32.62 0.64 -5.22
C HIS A 381 31.69 -0.57 -5.12
N VAL A 382 31.99 -1.50 -4.21
CA VAL A 382 31.11 -2.64 -3.92
C VAL A 382 29.90 -2.18 -3.10
N PRO A 383 28.66 -2.45 -3.56
CA PRO A 383 27.45 -2.06 -2.84
C PRO A 383 27.20 -2.83 -1.55
N CYS A 384 26.46 -2.24 -0.62
CA CYS A 384 26.25 -2.78 0.73
C CYS A 384 25.65 -4.20 0.73
N ASN A 385 24.72 -4.51 -0.16
CA ASN A 385 24.07 -5.82 -0.26
C ASN A 385 24.99 -6.95 -0.73
N LEU A 386 26.08 -6.63 -1.42
CA LEU A 386 27.08 -7.60 -1.90
C LEU A 386 28.25 -7.78 -0.93
N ARG A 387 28.40 -6.88 0.05
CA ARG A 387 29.43 -6.97 1.08
C ARG A 387 29.03 -8.00 2.13
N ASN A 388 30.03 -8.58 2.80
CA ASN A 388 29.83 -9.56 3.85
C ASN A 388 30.63 -9.18 5.10
N ARG A 389 30.06 -9.44 6.28
CA ARG A 389 30.72 -9.18 7.57
C ARG A 389 31.96 -10.05 7.80
N ASP A 390 31.88 -11.32 7.45
CA ASP A 390 32.94 -12.29 7.67
C ASP A 390 34.14 -12.04 6.74
N ASP A 391 33.90 -11.56 5.52
CA ASP A 391 34.96 -11.14 4.61
C ASP A 391 35.80 -9.99 5.20
N LEU A 392 35.14 -8.98 5.78
CA LEU A 392 35.86 -7.88 6.45
C LEU A 392 36.70 -8.40 7.63
N LEU A 393 36.12 -9.24 8.48
CA LEU A 393 36.79 -9.74 9.69
C LEU A 393 37.92 -10.72 9.39
N SER A 394 37.80 -11.48 8.30
CA SER A 394 38.80 -12.46 7.86
C SER A 394 39.87 -11.83 6.97
N GLY A 395 39.74 -10.55 6.61
CA GLY A 395 40.65 -9.85 5.70
C GLY A 395 40.57 -10.32 4.25
N LEU A 396 39.43 -10.91 3.86
CA LEU A 396 39.10 -11.30 2.49
C LEU A 396 38.47 -10.12 1.74
N ASP A 397 38.36 -10.24 0.42
CA ASP A 397 37.78 -9.22 -0.48
C ASP A 397 38.16 -7.76 -0.13
N LYS A 398 39.47 -7.50 0.03
CA LYS A 398 40.00 -6.22 0.52
C LYS A 398 39.56 -5.00 -0.30
N ILE A 399 39.16 -5.20 -1.55
CA ILE A 399 38.69 -4.15 -2.47
C ILE A 399 37.28 -3.69 -2.09
N ALA A 400 36.44 -4.57 -1.52
CA ALA A 400 35.11 -4.19 -1.06
C ALA A 400 35.10 -3.26 0.17
N PHE A 401 36.23 -3.13 0.87
CA PHE A 401 36.32 -2.41 2.15
C PHE A 401 37.21 -1.17 2.07
N SER A 402 36.71 -0.07 2.63
CA SER A 402 37.46 1.19 2.71
C SER A 402 38.65 1.06 3.67
N ASN A 403 39.66 1.92 3.52
CA ASN A 403 40.79 1.93 4.45
C ASN A 403 40.39 2.24 5.89
N TYR A 404 39.31 3.00 6.09
CA TYR A 404 38.74 3.24 7.41
C TYR A 404 38.24 1.93 8.05
N GLU A 405 37.39 1.19 7.33
CA GLU A 405 36.83 -0.08 7.83
C GLU A 405 37.89 -1.16 8.10
N LYS A 406 39.00 -1.12 7.37
CA LYS A 406 40.09 -2.10 7.50
C LYS A 406 41.09 -1.80 8.61
N ASN A 407 41.24 -0.54 9.01
CA ASN A 407 42.35 -0.12 9.88
C ASN A 407 41.92 0.63 11.14
N ASP A 408 40.70 1.16 11.23
CA ASP A 408 40.23 1.86 12.42
C ASP A 408 39.93 0.84 13.54
N GLU A 409 40.75 0.85 14.59
CA GLU A 409 40.65 -0.12 15.68
C GLU A 409 39.31 -0.05 16.43
N ILE A 410 38.79 1.16 16.63
CA ILE A 410 37.51 1.39 17.32
C ILE A 410 36.38 0.76 16.50
N TYR A 411 36.37 1.01 15.19
CA TYR A 411 35.40 0.45 14.27
C TYR A 411 35.45 -1.07 14.23
N ILE A 412 36.64 -1.65 14.02
CA ILE A 412 36.81 -3.10 13.90
C ILE A 412 36.40 -3.80 15.20
N ASN A 413 36.78 -3.26 16.36
CA ASN A 413 36.41 -3.85 17.65
C ASN A 413 34.90 -3.84 17.87
N ASN A 414 34.23 -2.71 17.62
CA ASN A 414 32.77 -2.64 17.72
C ASN A 414 32.07 -3.55 16.69
N PHE A 415 32.60 -3.60 15.46
CA PHE A 415 32.07 -4.45 14.39
C PHE A 415 32.18 -5.94 14.72
N LYS A 416 33.32 -6.38 15.28
CA LYS A 416 33.54 -7.75 15.77
C LYS A 416 32.52 -8.12 16.85
N GLU A 417 32.31 -7.24 17.83
CA GLU A 417 31.35 -7.46 18.90
C GLU A 417 29.91 -7.57 18.36
N ARG A 418 29.50 -6.67 17.47
CA ARG A 418 28.19 -6.73 16.81
C ARG A 418 28.04 -7.94 15.90
N ASN A 419 29.11 -8.44 15.28
CA ASN A 419 29.04 -9.61 14.39
C ASN A 419 28.58 -10.88 15.12
N LYS A 420 28.81 -11.00 16.44
CA LYS A 420 28.44 -12.18 17.24
C LYS A 420 26.97 -12.57 17.10
N ARG A 421 26.06 -11.60 16.95
CA ARG A 421 24.62 -11.86 16.79
C ARG A 421 24.23 -12.42 15.43
N TYR A 422 25.10 -12.31 14.43
CA TYR A 422 24.84 -12.76 13.06
C TYR A 422 25.45 -14.13 12.74
N ILE A 423 26.25 -14.72 13.63
CA ILE A 423 26.93 -16.02 13.43
C ILE A 423 25.92 -17.12 13.05
N LYS A 424 24.76 -17.17 13.71
CA LYS A 424 23.71 -18.16 13.41
C LYS A 424 23.05 -17.96 12.04
N ILE A 425 23.15 -16.77 11.45
CA ILE A 425 22.57 -16.47 10.13
C ILE A 425 23.52 -16.95 9.02
N ALA A 426 24.83 -16.86 9.24
CA ALA A 426 25.84 -17.33 8.28
C ALA A 426 25.65 -18.81 7.91
N SER A 427 25.26 -19.65 8.86
CA SER A 427 24.98 -21.08 8.62
C SER A 427 23.70 -21.35 7.80
N THR A 428 22.89 -20.33 7.51
CA THR A 428 21.65 -20.48 6.74
C THR A 428 21.83 -20.25 5.23
N GLY A 429 23.05 -20.01 4.76
CA GLY A 429 23.35 -19.70 3.35
C GLY A 429 22.99 -18.27 2.93
N ARG A 430 22.60 -17.40 3.89
CA ARG A 430 22.29 -15.98 3.64
C ARG A 430 23.57 -15.14 3.63
N ASN A 431 23.64 -14.17 2.71
CA ASN A 431 24.71 -13.16 2.77
C ASN A 431 24.52 -12.27 4.01
N VAL A 432 25.51 -12.24 4.90
CA VAL A 432 25.50 -11.41 6.11
C VAL A 432 26.01 -10.02 5.74
N SER A 433 25.19 -9.26 5.01
CA SER A 433 25.49 -7.88 4.63
C SER A 433 25.35 -6.88 5.78
N TYR A 434 25.91 -5.68 5.62
CA TYR A 434 25.82 -4.63 6.64
C TYR A 434 25.80 -3.23 6.04
N CYS A 435 25.19 -2.29 6.77
CA CYS A 435 25.16 -0.88 6.41
C CYS A 435 26.23 -0.15 7.19
N PHE A 436 27.21 0.44 6.50
CA PHE A 436 28.30 1.17 7.14
C PHE A 436 27.78 2.26 8.09
N LYS A 437 26.77 3.04 7.66
CA LYS A 437 26.14 4.08 8.48
C LYS A 437 25.62 3.54 9.80
N SER A 438 24.93 2.40 9.81
CA SER A 438 24.38 1.79 11.03
C SER A 438 25.49 1.36 11.98
N GLU A 439 26.55 0.72 11.46
CA GLU A 439 27.67 0.30 12.29
C GLU A 439 28.45 1.51 12.84
N PHE A 440 28.67 2.54 12.02
CA PHE A 440 29.33 3.78 12.44
C PHE A 440 28.53 4.53 13.51
N ASN A 441 27.22 4.72 13.29
CA ASN A 441 26.35 5.42 14.23
C ASN A 441 26.25 4.69 15.58
N SER A 442 26.38 3.35 15.60
CA SER A 442 26.39 2.58 16.84
C SER A 442 27.58 2.90 17.75
N ILE A 443 28.71 3.33 17.18
CA ILE A 443 29.93 3.69 17.91
C ILE A 443 29.75 5.06 18.56
N TYR A 444 29.36 6.05 17.76
CA TYR A 444 29.31 7.45 18.19
C TYR A 444 27.96 7.87 18.79
N LYS A 445 26.98 6.97 18.80
CA LYS A 445 25.60 7.23 19.24
C LYS A 445 25.00 8.49 18.59
N THR A 446 25.30 8.71 17.30
CA THR A 446 24.78 9.84 16.53
C THR A 446 23.74 9.37 15.51
N ASN A 447 22.84 10.28 15.13
CA ASN A 447 21.87 10.06 14.05
C ASN A 447 22.32 10.70 12.72
N ASN A 448 23.64 10.83 12.51
CA ASN A 448 24.15 11.54 11.36
C ASN A 448 23.76 10.82 10.05
N GLN A 449 23.19 11.56 9.10
CA GLN A 449 22.73 11.00 7.82
C GLN A 449 23.80 11.00 6.73
N VAL A 450 24.92 11.71 6.91
CA VAL A 450 25.91 11.96 5.84
C VAL A 450 26.84 10.79 5.55
N HIS A 451 26.98 9.81 6.46
CA HIS A 451 27.91 8.68 6.29
C HIS A 451 27.31 7.49 5.52
N THR A 452 26.24 7.72 4.73
CA THR A 452 25.76 6.71 3.79
C THR A 452 26.79 6.49 2.69
N ARG A 453 27.04 5.23 2.31
CA ARG A 453 27.90 4.91 1.16
C ARG A 453 27.19 5.12 -0.18
N SER A 454 25.86 5.07 -0.20
CA SER A 454 25.08 5.16 -1.42
C SER A 454 24.74 6.61 -1.74
N LEU A 455 24.92 6.98 -3.01
CA LEU A 455 24.28 8.13 -3.62
C LEU A 455 22.76 7.94 -3.61
N HIS A 456 22.02 9.04 -3.65
CA HIS A 456 20.56 8.98 -3.79
C HIS A 456 20.14 8.64 -5.23
N ALA A 457 18.93 8.14 -5.40
CA ALA A 457 18.43 7.72 -6.71
C ALA A 457 18.30 8.90 -7.68
N GLU A 458 17.79 10.02 -7.18
CA GLU A 458 17.63 11.28 -7.91
C GLU A 458 18.99 11.84 -8.31
N GLU A 459 19.94 11.84 -7.38
CA GLU A 459 21.32 12.26 -7.65
C GLU A 459 21.97 11.39 -8.73
N ASN A 460 21.82 10.08 -8.65
CA ASN A 460 22.35 9.18 -9.67
C ASN A 460 21.69 9.45 -11.04
N ALA A 461 20.38 9.68 -11.10
CA ALA A 461 19.70 10.03 -12.34
C ALA A 461 20.23 11.35 -12.95
N PHE A 462 20.47 12.38 -12.13
CA PHE A 462 21.10 13.63 -12.59
C PHE A 462 22.52 13.40 -13.10
N LEU A 463 23.33 12.64 -12.37
CA LEU A 463 24.71 12.34 -12.73
C LEU A 463 24.81 11.52 -14.02
N GLN A 464 23.86 10.62 -14.30
CA GLN A 464 23.86 9.86 -15.56
C GLN A 464 23.76 10.77 -16.78
N ILE A 465 22.93 11.82 -16.71
CA ILE A 465 22.82 12.81 -17.80
C ILE A 465 24.17 13.47 -18.04
N SER A 466 24.82 13.95 -16.98
CA SER A 466 26.12 14.61 -17.08
C SER A 466 27.25 13.67 -17.52
N LYS A 467 27.27 12.44 -17.00
CA LYS A 467 28.33 11.44 -17.24
C LYS A 467 28.34 10.97 -18.69
N TYR A 468 27.17 10.83 -19.32
CA TYR A 468 27.04 10.28 -20.67
C TYR A 468 26.74 11.34 -21.75
N GLY A 469 26.63 12.63 -21.38
CA GLY A 469 26.41 13.72 -22.34
C GLY A 469 24.96 13.82 -22.86
N GLY A 470 23.98 13.76 -21.96
CA GLY A 470 22.55 13.83 -22.31
C GLY A 470 22.03 15.25 -22.63
N GLN A 471 20.80 15.31 -23.15
CA GLN A 471 20.09 16.58 -23.37
C GLN A 471 19.72 17.26 -22.04
N GLY A 472 19.62 18.59 -22.07
CA GLY A 472 19.12 19.37 -20.93
C GLY A 472 17.70 18.97 -20.51
N ILE A 473 17.42 19.10 -19.22
CA ILE A 473 16.17 18.66 -18.56
C ILE A 473 15.33 19.82 -18.02
N TYR A 474 15.65 21.04 -18.43
CA TYR A 474 14.89 22.24 -18.05
C TYR A 474 13.43 22.12 -18.47
N GLY A 475 12.51 22.42 -17.56
CA GLY A 475 11.07 22.25 -17.76
C GLY A 475 10.58 20.80 -17.69
N GLY A 476 11.48 19.84 -17.45
CA GLY A 476 11.20 18.41 -17.36
C GLY A 476 10.57 18.00 -16.02
N PHE A 477 10.38 16.68 -15.86
CA PHE A 477 9.74 16.09 -14.69
C PHE A 477 10.65 15.08 -14.00
N LEU A 478 10.58 15.03 -12.68
CA LEU A 478 11.23 14.01 -11.85
C LEU A 478 10.16 13.08 -11.28
N PHE A 479 10.35 11.78 -11.45
CA PHE A 479 9.58 10.73 -10.78
C PHE A 479 10.49 10.03 -9.80
N THR A 480 10.08 9.88 -8.54
CA THR A 480 10.89 9.22 -7.51
C THR A 480 10.02 8.39 -6.57
N THR A 481 10.50 7.23 -6.14
CA THR A 481 9.73 6.36 -5.23
C THR A 481 9.72 6.86 -3.78
N ALA A 482 10.52 7.88 -3.46
CA ALA A 482 10.52 8.59 -2.18
C ALA A 482 10.74 10.08 -2.45
N SER A 483 10.07 10.98 -1.72
CA SER A 483 10.21 12.41 -1.98
C SER A 483 11.66 12.86 -1.76
N PRO A 484 12.15 13.86 -2.52
CA PRO A 484 13.54 14.26 -2.48
C PRO A 484 13.94 14.86 -1.13
N CYS A 485 15.12 14.49 -0.64
CA CYS A 485 15.77 15.18 0.48
C CYS A 485 16.19 16.61 0.07
N GLU A 486 16.65 17.42 1.02
CA GLU A 486 17.07 18.80 0.81
C GLU A 486 18.15 18.92 -0.28
N LEU A 487 19.11 18.00 -0.34
CA LEU A 487 20.18 18.00 -1.34
C LEU A 487 19.67 17.63 -2.74
N CYS A 488 18.77 16.66 -2.84
CA CYS A 488 18.18 16.27 -4.13
C CYS A 488 17.18 17.33 -4.63
N ALA A 489 16.44 17.96 -3.71
CA ALA A 489 15.56 19.08 -4.01
C ALA A 489 16.34 20.28 -4.56
N LYS A 490 17.49 20.63 -3.96
CA LYS A 490 18.38 21.69 -4.47
C LYS A 490 18.82 21.40 -5.91
N LYS A 491 19.21 20.15 -6.20
CA LYS A 491 19.63 19.72 -7.54
C LYS A 491 18.48 19.78 -8.54
N ALA A 492 17.30 19.28 -8.18
CA ALA A 492 16.10 19.34 -9.02
C ALA A 492 15.74 20.79 -9.37
N TYR A 493 15.77 21.68 -8.37
CA TYR A 493 15.53 23.11 -8.55
C TYR A 493 16.56 23.75 -9.49
N GLN A 494 17.86 23.53 -9.24
CA GLN A 494 18.96 24.04 -10.05
C GLN A 494 18.87 23.60 -11.53
N LEU A 495 18.40 22.37 -11.77
CA LEU A 495 18.27 21.80 -13.11
C LEU A 495 16.98 22.23 -13.83
N GLY A 496 16.14 23.04 -13.18
CA GLY A 496 14.89 23.57 -13.73
C GLY A 496 13.79 22.52 -13.88
N ILE A 497 13.77 21.50 -13.01
CA ILE A 497 12.66 20.53 -12.97
C ILE A 497 11.37 21.28 -12.62
N ARG A 498 10.33 21.11 -13.44
CA ARG A 498 9.06 21.80 -13.26
C ARG A 498 8.11 21.07 -12.30
N LYS A 499 8.17 19.74 -12.27
CA LYS A 499 7.23 18.91 -11.50
C LYS A 499 7.92 17.67 -10.95
N ILE A 500 7.62 17.33 -9.71
CA ILE A 500 8.16 16.18 -9.00
C ILE A 500 7.01 15.28 -8.56
N PHE A 501 6.95 14.07 -9.11
CA PHE A 501 6.00 13.03 -8.75
C PHE A 501 6.64 12.05 -7.78
N TYR A 502 6.01 11.80 -6.64
CA TYR A 502 6.59 10.93 -5.61
C TYR A 502 5.58 10.01 -4.94
N ILE A 503 6.04 8.85 -4.45
CA ILE A 503 5.18 7.85 -3.79
C ILE A 503 5.14 8.08 -2.27
N ASP A 504 6.30 8.02 -1.62
CA ASP A 504 6.39 8.11 -0.16
C ASP A 504 6.90 9.50 0.25
N PRO A 505 6.12 10.28 1.03
CA PRO A 505 6.62 11.52 1.61
C PRO A 505 7.80 11.24 2.54
N TYR A 506 8.92 11.93 2.32
CA TYR A 506 10.12 11.86 3.13
C TYR A 506 10.02 12.87 4.29
N PRO A 507 10.38 12.49 5.52
CA PRO A 507 10.42 13.41 6.65
C PRO A 507 11.52 14.45 6.43
N GLY A 508 11.17 15.73 6.44
CA GLY A 508 12.14 16.83 6.26
C GLY A 508 11.46 18.15 5.97
N ILE A 509 12.28 19.17 5.73
CA ILE A 509 11.82 20.52 5.39
C ILE A 509 12.05 20.86 3.92
N SER A 510 12.42 19.87 3.09
CA SER A 510 12.79 20.08 1.68
C SER A 510 11.71 20.82 0.88
N ILE A 511 10.43 20.55 1.14
CA ILE A 511 9.31 21.25 0.49
C ILE A 511 9.29 22.73 0.91
N ALA A 512 9.06 23.00 2.20
CA ALA A 512 8.91 24.36 2.73
C ALA A 512 10.17 25.22 2.63
N HIS A 513 11.37 24.61 2.66
CA HIS A 513 12.64 25.34 2.66
C HIS A 513 13.26 25.50 1.26
N ILE A 514 13.22 24.45 0.42
CA ILE A 514 13.93 24.43 -0.87
C ILE A 514 12.97 24.59 -2.04
N ILE A 515 11.93 23.74 -2.10
CA ILE A 515 11.03 23.71 -3.25
C ILE A 515 10.19 24.98 -3.32
N GLU A 516 9.72 25.49 -2.18
CA GLU A 516 8.88 26.70 -2.09
C GLU A 516 9.69 28.00 -1.93
N GLY A 517 11.02 27.93 -1.96
CA GLY A 517 11.91 29.02 -1.55
C GLY A 517 12.32 30.03 -2.62
N GLY A 518 11.86 29.92 -3.88
CA GLY A 518 12.30 30.80 -4.96
C GLY A 518 11.20 31.22 -5.95
N GLU A 519 11.60 31.70 -7.13
CA GLU A 519 10.67 32.26 -8.14
C GLU A 519 10.04 31.19 -9.05
N SER A 520 10.75 30.08 -9.30
CA SER A 520 10.35 29.03 -10.25
C SER A 520 10.18 27.68 -9.53
N ASN A 521 9.28 27.65 -8.55
CA ASN A 521 9.11 26.53 -7.64
C ASN A 521 8.58 25.27 -8.35
N PRO A 522 9.28 24.12 -8.27
CA PRO A 522 8.78 22.85 -8.78
C PRO A 522 7.47 22.46 -8.09
N TYR A 523 6.47 22.01 -8.85
CA TYR A 523 5.22 21.51 -8.27
C TYR A 523 5.41 20.08 -7.74
N MET A 524 5.08 19.85 -6.48
CA MET A 524 5.11 18.53 -5.83
C MET A 524 3.77 17.83 -6.00
N GLU A 525 3.76 16.62 -6.55
CA GLU A 525 2.55 15.82 -6.70
C GLU A 525 2.74 14.40 -6.16
N LEU A 526 1.86 14.01 -5.24
CA LEU A 526 1.80 12.63 -4.79
C LEU A 526 1.27 11.74 -5.91
N PHE A 527 1.98 10.66 -6.20
CA PHE A 527 1.65 9.75 -7.28
C PHE A 527 0.29 9.07 -7.07
N SER A 528 -0.48 8.98 -8.15
CA SER A 528 -1.70 8.18 -8.22
C SER A 528 -1.70 7.34 -9.49
N GLY A 529 -2.09 6.07 -9.34
CA GLY A 529 -2.10 5.07 -10.39
C GLY A 529 -1.56 3.72 -9.93
N ALA A 530 -1.47 2.78 -10.86
CA ALA A 530 -0.92 1.45 -10.61
C ALA A 530 0.58 1.38 -10.91
N ILE A 531 1.32 0.66 -10.07
CA ILE A 531 2.73 0.27 -10.21
C ILE A 531 2.92 -1.18 -9.71
N GLY A 532 4.17 -1.64 -9.65
CA GLY A 532 4.52 -2.94 -9.07
C GLY A 532 3.85 -4.10 -9.81
N ARG A 533 3.34 -5.08 -9.05
CA ARG A 533 2.68 -6.27 -9.62
C ARG A 533 1.36 -5.90 -10.29
N SER A 534 0.61 -4.97 -9.70
CA SER A 534 -0.70 -4.57 -10.24
C SER A 534 -0.60 -3.88 -11.59
N PHE A 535 0.45 -3.08 -11.86
CA PHE A 535 0.63 -2.48 -13.18
C PHE A 535 0.62 -3.53 -14.30
N HIS A 536 1.39 -4.62 -14.13
CA HIS A 536 1.43 -5.68 -15.11
C HIS A 536 0.10 -6.43 -15.20
N LYS A 537 -0.54 -6.74 -14.06
CA LYS A 537 -1.86 -7.40 -14.05
C LYS A 537 -2.96 -6.58 -14.72
N LEU A 538 -2.94 -5.25 -14.57
CA LEU A 538 -4.00 -4.36 -15.06
C LEU A 538 -3.82 -3.99 -16.54
N TYR A 539 -2.58 -3.91 -17.03
CA TYR A 539 -2.30 -3.43 -18.39
C TYR A 539 -1.86 -4.52 -19.37
N SER A 540 -1.62 -5.75 -18.91
CA SER A 540 -1.32 -6.88 -19.79
C SER A 540 -2.63 -7.59 -20.16
N PRO A 541 -3.10 -7.48 -21.42
CA PRO A 541 -4.29 -8.21 -21.83
C PRO A 541 -3.98 -9.71 -21.89
N ILE A 542 -4.98 -10.55 -21.60
CA ILE A 542 -4.86 -12.01 -21.64
C ILE A 542 -4.54 -12.50 -23.07
N MET A 543 -5.14 -11.85 -24.07
CA MET A 543 -4.83 -12.03 -25.49
C MET A 543 -4.95 -10.70 -26.22
N ALA A 544 -4.46 -10.62 -27.46
CA ALA A 544 -4.60 -9.42 -28.27
C ALA A 544 -6.09 -9.04 -28.42
N TYR A 545 -6.44 -7.81 -28.06
CA TYR A 545 -7.84 -7.37 -28.00
C TYR A 545 -8.57 -7.48 -29.35
N LYS A 546 -7.85 -7.32 -30.46
CA LYS A 546 -8.37 -7.56 -31.81
C LYS A 546 -8.86 -8.99 -32.00
N ASP A 547 -8.06 -9.97 -31.59
CA ASP A 547 -8.36 -11.39 -31.78
C ASP A 547 -9.51 -11.80 -30.88
N GLU A 548 -9.57 -11.23 -29.68
CA GLU A 548 -10.69 -11.42 -28.78
C GLU A 548 -12.01 -10.91 -29.35
N LEU A 549 -12.03 -9.68 -29.88
CA LEU A 549 -13.23 -9.12 -30.53
C LEU A 549 -13.67 -9.97 -31.73
N ASN A 550 -12.73 -10.44 -32.53
CA ASN A 550 -13.02 -11.32 -33.68
C ASN A 550 -13.61 -12.66 -33.23
N ALA A 551 -13.11 -13.25 -32.14
CA ALA A 551 -13.62 -14.51 -31.61
C ALA A 551 -15.02 -14.38 -30.99
N LEU A 552 -15.35 -13.20 -30.45
CA LEU A 552 -16.66 -12.91 -29.85
C LEU A 552 -17.70 -12.43 -30.88
N ALA A 553 -17.25 -11.86 -32.01
CA ALA A 553 -18.12 -11.40 -33.07
C ALA A 553 -18.79 -12.59 -33.79
N PRO A 554 -20.10 -12.51 -34.10
CA PRO A 554 -20.75 -13.52 -34.92
C PRO A 554 -20.14 -13.53 -36.34
N GLU A 555 -20.02 -14.73 -36.94
CA GLU A 555 -19.62 -14.86 -38.34
C GLU A 555 -20.62 -14.09 -39.23
N ILE A 556 -20.12 -13.11 -39.98
CA ILE A 556 -20.91 -12.45 -41.00
C ILE A 556 -21.01 -13.43 -42.16
N VAL A 557 -22.07 -14.22 -42.22
CA VAL A 557 -22.43 -14.96 -43.45
C VAL A 557 -22.81 -13.90 -44.48
N PRO A 558 -22.06 -13.76 -45.60
CA PRO A 558 -22.44 -12.80 -46.62
C PRO A 558 -23.84 -13.17 -47.14
N LYS A 559 -24.82 -12.27 -46.95
CA LYS A 559 -26.11 -12.38 -47.63
C LYS A 559 -25.88 -12.09 -49.11
N GLY A 560 -25.85 -13.14 -49.92
CA GLY A 560 -25.98 -13.07 -51.37
C GLY A 560 -24.70 -12.75 -52.12
N ILE A 561 -24.00 -13.80 -52.55
CA ILE A 561 -23.48 -13.82 -53.92
C ILE A 561 -24.33 -14.88 -54.62
N PRO A 562 -25.29 -14.50 -55.48
CA PRO A 562 -25.90 -15.47 -56.38
C PRO A 562 -24.79 -16.02 -57.28
N ALA A 563 -24.81 -17.34 -57.46
CA ALA A 563 -23.87 -18.08 -58.31
C ALA A 563 -23.89 -17.58 -59.77
#